data_AF-A0A0P9E1D3-F1
#
_entry.id   AF-A0A0P9E1D3-F1
#
_cell.length_a   1.000
_cell.length_b   1.000
_cell.length_c   1.000
_cell.angle_alpha   90.00
_cell.angle_beta   90.00
_cell.angle_gamma   90.00
#
_symmetry.space_group_name_H-M   'P 1'
#
loop_
_entity.id
_entity.type
_entity.pdbx_description
1 polymer ?
#
loop_
_entity_poly.entity_id
_entity_poly.type
_entity_poly.pdbx_seq_one_letter_code
_entity_poly.pdbx_strand_id
1 'polypeptide(L)'
;MTTPISKQALPDETGHTWEEWLMILQRTVDQAWSYEDIVNYLRDEHDVEPRWGETIAAAFEQKRGRKPTGMTASTGFQIGVRRTLPVSPERAWELLTAPEGLRLWLGGLPSLPQQGDVYLTDDGTSGQLRVLKPLSQLRMTWQPRDWEHVSTLQIRLLPASSGKTTISFHQEKLEDAFRREEMKHRWEQVIAKLEERI
;
A
#
# COMPACT_ATOMS: atom_id res chain seq x y z
N MET A 1 10.33 -4.64 15.97
CA MET A 1 9.34 -4.49 14.89
C MET A 1 9.86 -3.40 13.98
N THR A 2 9.87 -3.61 12.66
CA THR A 2 10.37 -2.62 11.69
C THR A 2 9.36 -1.47 11.57
N THR A 3 9.81 -0.23 11.72
CA THR A 3 8.95 0.96 11.65
C THR A 3 8.29 1.07 10.27
N PRO A 4 6.98 1.30 10.16
CA PRO A 4 6.33 1.49 8.86
C PRO A 4 6.91 2.69 8.10
N ILE A 5 7.19 2.53 6.80
CA ILE A 5 7.63 3.63 5.95
C ILE A 5 6.46 4.60 5.76
N SER A 6 6.61 5.82 6.27
CA SER A 6 5.64 6.91 6.15
C SER A 6 6.35 8.26 6.29
N LYS A 7 5.73 9.34 5.80
CA LYS A 7 6.26 10.71 6.00
C LYS A 7 6.33 11.10 7.47
N GLN A 8 5.44 10.56 8.31
CA GLN A 8 5.40 10.86 9.75
C GLN A 8 6.57 10.25 10.52
N ALA A 9 7.01 9.04 10.13
CA ALA A 9 8.15 8.37 10.77
C ALA A 9 9.52 8.80 10.19
N LEU A 10 9.53 9.55 9.08
CA LEU A 10 10.75 9.95 8.38
C LEU A 10 11.74 10.74 9.25
N PRO A 11 11.32 11.74 10.06
CA PRO A 11 12.26 12.52 10.88
C PRO A 11 12.95 11.66 11.94
N ASP A 12 12.20 10.75 12.57
CA ASP A 12 12.73 9.89 13.64
C ASP A 12 13.72 8.86 13.10
N GLU A 13 13.53 8.42 11.85
CA GLU A 13 14.32 7.34 11.24
C GLU A 13 15.47 7.82 10.37
N THR A 14 15.40 9.05 9.85
CA THR A 14 16.38 9.58 8.89
C THR A 14 16.96 10.94 9.29
N GLY A 15 16.50 11.50 10.42
CA GLY A 15 16.93 12.81 10.92
C GLY A 15 16.33 14.01 10.20
N HIS A 16 15.54 13.79 9.14
CA HIS A 16 15.00 14.86 8.30
C HIS A 16 13.54 14.61 7.92
N THR A 17 12.77 15.69 7.86
CA THR A 17 11.43 15.72 7.25
C THR A 17 11.52 15.54 5.74
N TRP A 18 10.37 15.28 5.10
CA TRP A 18 10.33 15.17 3.64
C TRP A 18 10.71 16.48 2.96
N GLU A 19 10.27 17.61 3.51
CA GLU A 19 10.59 18.95 3.02
C GLU A 19 12.09 19.23 3.11
N GLU A 20 12.75 18.82 4.19
CA GLU A 20 14.21 18.94 4.36
C GLU A 20 14.97 18.04 3.39
N TRP A 21 14.57 16.78 3.25
CA TRP A 21 15.14 15.89 2.23
C TRP A 21 15.01 16.46 0.83
N LEU A 22 13.84 17.00 0.50
CA LEU A 22 13.61 17.63 -0.80
C LEU A 22 14.57 18.80 -1.00
N MET A 23 14.79 19.66 0.00
CA MET A 23 15.76 20.75 -0.07
C MET A 23 17.20 20.26 -0.24
N ILE A 24 17.62 19.23 0.51
CA ILE A 24 18.96 18.64 0.42
C ILE A 24 19.20 18.09 -0.98
N LEU A 25 18.26 17.29 -1.47
CA LEU A 25 18.39 16.61 -2.76
C LEU A 25 18.31 17.60 -3.94
N GLN A 26 17.46 18.61 -3.88
CA GLN A 26 17.38 19.66 -4.92
C GLN A 26 18.69 20.45 -5.06
N ARG A 27 19.46 20.60 -3.99
CA ARG A 27 20.72 21.34 -3.99
C ARG A 27 21.92 20.50 -4.42
N THR A 28 21.84 19.19 -4.23
CA THR A 28 23.01 18.29 -4.34
C THR A 28 22.93 17.38 -5.56
N VAL A 29 21.74 16.86 -5.87
CA VAL A 29 21.57 15.87 -6.94
C VAL A 29 21.65 16.55 -8.30
N ASP A 30 22.63 16.15 -9.11
CA ASP A 30 22.78 16.60 -10.48
C ASP A 30 21.68 16.02 -11.41
N GLN A 31 21.47 16.62 -12.59
CA GLN A 31 20.57 16.04 -13.59
C GLN A 31 21.07 14.71 -14.16
N ALA A 32 22.37 14.47 -14.21
CA ALA A 32 22.95 13.24 -14.74
C ALA A 32 22.85 12.05 -13.78
N TRP A 33 22.57 12.28 -12.48
CA TRP A 33 22.50 11.20 -11.49
C TRP A 33 21.39 10.21 -11.83
N SER A 34 21.76 8.93 -11.76
CA SER A 34 20.85 7.81 -11.82
C SER A 34 20.10 7.63 -10.50
N TYR A 35 19.07 6.79 -10.50
CA TYR A 35 18.37 6.38 -9.27
C TYR A 35 19.34 5.78 -8.24
N GLU A 36 20.26 4.93 -8.68
CA GLU A 36 21.25 4.28 -7.81
C GLU A 36 22.22 5.30 -7.21
N ASP A 37 22.61 6.34 -7.94
CA ASP A 37 23.47 7.41 -7.41
C ASP A 37 22.79 8.15 -6.26
N ILE A 38 21.48 8.43 -6.38
CA ILE A 38 20.70 9.09 -5.32
C ILE A 38 20.60 8.19 -4.08
N VAL A 39 20.32 6.90 -4.26
CA VAL A 39 20.24 5.94 -3.15
C VAL A 39 21.60 5.77 -2.46
N ASN A 40 22.68 5.66 -3.23
CA ASN A 40 24.04 5.56 -2.69
C ASN A 40 24.43 6.84 -1.93
N TYR A 41 24.10 8.03 -2.44
CA TYR A 41 24.33 9.29 -1.73
C TYR A 41 23.60 9.34 -0.39
N LEU A 42 22.32 8.95 -0.35
CA LEU A 42 21.54 8.90 0.89
C LEU A 42 22.17 7.95 1.92
N ARG A 43 22.66 6.79 1.46
CA ARG A 43 23.36 5.83 2.32
C ARG A 43 24.71 6.34 2.79
N ASP A 44 25.57 6.78 1.87
CA ASP A 44 26.98 7.00 2.14
C ASP A 44 27.24 8.34 2.84
N GLU A 45 26.46 9.38 2.52
CA GLU A 45 26.66 10.73 3.07
C GLU A 45 25.74 11.02 4.27
N HIS A 46 24.64 10.28 4.42
CA HIS A 46 23.64 10.54 5.47
C HIS A 46 23.26 9.31 6.30
N ASP A 47 23.92 8.16 6.09
CA ASP A 47 23.66 6.91 6.83
C ASP A 47 22.19 6.46 6.79
N VAL A 48 21.49 6.79 5.69
CA VAL A 48 20.08 6.42 5.54
C VAL A 48 19.97 4.92 5.21
N GLU A 49 19.18 4.20 6.00
CA GLU A 49 18.89 2.78 5.77
C GLU A 49 18.34 2.53 4.35
N PRO A 50 18.76 1.46 3.63
CA PRO A 50 18.37 1.22 2.24
C PRO A 50 16.88 1.38 1.91
N ARG A 51 15.97 0.86 2.75
CA ARG A 51 14.52 0.95 2.51
C ARG A 51 14.00 2.39 2.53
N TRP A 52 14.56 3.23 3.40
CA TRP A 52 14.25 4.64 3.48
C TRP A 52 14.88 5.38 2.30
N GLY A 53 16.13 5.07 1.96
CA GLY A 53 16.83 5.63 0.81
C GLY A 53 16.11 5.41 -0.51
N GLU A 54 15.65 4.18 -0.76
CA GLU A 54 14.88 3.83 -1.97
C GLU A 54 13.56 4.61 -2.08
N THR A 55 12.85 4.79 -0.95
CA THR A 55 11.57 5.52 -0.89
C THR A 55 11.77 7.01 -1.12
N ILE A 56 12.76 7.61 -0.44
CA ILE A 56 13.13 9.02 -0.60
C ILE A 56 13.55 9.29 -2.05
N ALA A 57 14.42 8.44 -2.63
CA ALA A 57 14.86 8.58 -4.01
C ALA A 57 13.69 8.48 -4.99
N ALA A 58 12.79 7.51 -4.79
CA ALA A 58 11.60 7.36 -5.64
C ALA A 58 10.65 8.56 -5.55
N ALA A 59 10.39 9.07 -4.34
CA ALA A 59 9.58 10.27 -4.13
C ALA A 59 10.22 11.52 -4.76
N PHE A 60 11.55 11.64 -4.68
CA PHE A 60 12.29 12.76 -5.27
C PHE A 60 12.25 12.73 -6.80
N GLU A 61 12.49 11.56 -7.40
CA GLU A 61 12.39 11.36 -8.84
C GLU A 61 10.98 11.65 -9.37
N GLN A 62 9.95 11.22 -8.64
CA GLN A 62 8.56 11.59 -8.95
C GLN A 62 8.37 13.11 -8.92
N LYS A 63 8.88 13.80 -7.89
CA LYS A 63 8.79 15.27 -7.77
C LYS A 63 9.48 15.99 -8.92
N ARG A 64 10.52 15.40 -9.52
CA ARG A 64 11.21 15.88 -10.73
C ARG A 64 10.47 15.55 -12.04
N GLY A 65 9.34 14.86 -11.98
CA GLY A 65 8.58 14.42 -13.15
C GLY A 65 9.18 13.21 -13.86
N ARG A 66 10.19 12.55 -13.28
CA ARG A 66 10.69 11.25 -13.77
C ARG A 66 9.74 10.15 -13.31
N LYS A 67 9.75 9.02 -14.04
CA LYS A 67 8.91 7.86 -13.73
C LYS A 67 9.74 6.84 -12.93
N PRO A 68 9.70 6.86 -11.59
CA PRO A 68 10.35 5.83 -10.79
C PRO A 68 9.73 4.46 -11.07
N THR A 69 10.50 3.40 -10.83
CA THR A 69 10.05 2.02 -10.95
C THR A 69 8.78 1.79 -10.13
N GLY A 70 7.74 1.24 -10.76
CA GLY A 70 6.44 1.01 -10.13
C GLY A 70 5.40 2.13 -10.31
N MET A 71 5.75 3.22 -11.00
CA MET A 71 4.81 4.26 -11.44
C MET A 71 4.43 4.04 -12.90
N THR A 72 3.15 3.76 -13.17
CA THR A 72 2.62 3.59 -14.52
C THR A 72 1.98 4.87 -15.03
N ALA A 73 2.17 5.16 -16.33
CA ALA A 73 1.78 6.43 -16.95
C ALA A 73 0.28 6.78 -16.84
N SER A 74 -0.59 5.79 -16.64
CA SER A 74 -2.04 5.94 -16.57
C SER A 74 -2.66 5.72 -15.19
N THR A 75 -1.92 5.18 -14.21
CA THR A 75 -2.49 4.70 -12.93
C THR A 75 -1.69 5.09 -11.69
N GLY A 76 -0.66 5.94 -11.79
CA GLY A 76 0.14 6.37 -10.62
C GLY A 76 0.97 5.23 -10.03
N PHE A 77 1.27 5.30 -8.73
CA PHE A 77 1.92 4.18 -8.04
C PHE A 77 0.93 3.03 -7.79
N GLN A 78 1.46 1.82 -7.79
CA GLN A 78 0.71 0.61 -7.46
C GLN A 78 1.51 -0.32 -6.53
N ILE A 79 0.77 -1.16 -5.81
CA ILE A 79 1.34 -2.20 -4.96
C ILE A 79 0.51 -3.49 -5.05
N GLY A 80 1.19 -4.63 -4.93
CA GLY A 80 0.56 -5.94 -4.79
C GLY A 80 1.20 -6.72 -3.66
N VAL A 81 0.38 -7.27 -2.77
CA VAL A 81 0.82 -8.16 -1.68
C VAL A 81 -0.04 -9.43 -1.73
N ARG A 82 0.60 -10.59 -1.67
CA ARG A 82 -0.10 -11.88 -1.69
C ARG A 82 0.55 -12.91 -0.79
N ARG A 83 -0.26 -13.77 -0.18
CA ARG A 83 0.19 -14.94 0.59
C ARG A 83 -0.80 -16.09 0.43
N THR A 84 -0.28 -17.31 0.41
CA THR A 84 -1.08 -18.54 0.42
C THR A 84 -1.31 -18.99 1.85
N LEU A 85 -2.58 -19.06 2.25
CA LEU A 85 -3.00 -19.48 3.58
C LEU A 85 -3.55 -20.92 3.53
N PRO A 86 -3.40 -21.73 4.60
CA PRO A 86 -3.82 -23.13 4.64
C PRO A 86 -5.33 -23.29 4.90
N VAL A 87 -6.16 -22.56 4.16
CA VAL A 87 -7.63 -22.58 4.26
C VAL A 87 -8.30 -22.71 2.89
N SER A 88 -9.50 -23.29 2.87
CA SER A 88 -10.33 -23.36 1.66
C SER A 88 -10.76 -21.97 1.18
N PRO A 89 -11.18 -21.81 -0.09
CA PRO A 89 -11.69 -20.55 -0.60
C PRO A 89 -12.88 -19.99 0.20
N GLU A 90 -13.75 -20.88 0.68
CA GLU A 90 -14.91 -20.53 1.51
C GLU A 90 -14.47 -19.92 2.84
N ARG A 91 -13.53 -20.56 3.53
CA ARG A 91 -13.01 -20.06 4.80
C ARG A 91 -12.20 -18.77 4.61
N ALA A 92 -11.41 -18.65 3.54
CA ALA A 92 -10.70 -17.42 3.21
C ALA A 92 -11.67 -16.25 2.92
N TRP A 93 -12.79 -16.53 2.25
CA TRP A 93 -13.82 -15.54 1.99
C TRP A 93 -14.54 -15.10 3.26
N GLU A 94 -14.89 -16.04 4.14
CA GLU A 94 -15.48 -15.75 5.44
C GLU A 94 -14.54 -14.87 6.28
N LEU A 95 -13.27 -15.25 6.41
CA LEU A 95 -12.24 -14.46 7.12
C LEU A 95 -12.10 -13.04 6.58
N LEU A 96 -12.25 -12.85 5.26
CA LEU A 96 -12.11 -11.54 4.62
C LEU A 96 -13.36 -10.65 4.79
N THR A 97 -14.55 -11.26 4.77
CA THR A 97 -15.83 -10.53 4.65
C THR A 97 -16.65 -10.48 5.94
N ALA A 98 -16.30 -11.27 6.95
CA ALA A 98 -16.85 -11.15 8.30
C ALA A 98 -16.51 -9.78 8.91
N PRO A 99 -17.31 -9.26 9.85
CA PRO A 99 -17.08 -7.94 10.47
C PRO A 99 -15.67 -7.75 11.02
N GLU A 100 -15.08 -8.80 11.62
CA GLU A 100 -13.72 -8.79 12.15
C GLU A 100 -12.69 -8.67 11.03
N GLY A 101 -12.91 -9.35 9.91
CA GLY A 101 -12.09 -9.26 8.71
C GLY A 101 -12.14 -7.88 8.07
N LEU A 102 -13.35 -7.36 7.85
CA LEU A 102 -13.57 -6.02 7.33
C LEU A 102 -12.86 -4.96 8.18
N ARG A 103 -12.95 -5.07 9.51
CA ARG A 103 -12.26 -4.16 10.43
C ARG A 103 -10.74 -4.20 10.29
N LEU A 104 -10.15 -5.31 9.86
CA LEU A 104 -8.71 -5.40 9.61
C LEU A 104 -8.27 -4.62 8.37
N TRP A 105 -9.00 -4.74 7.26
CA TRP A 105 -8.51 -4.26 5.96
C TRP A 105 -9.25 -3.01 5.45
N LEU A 106 -10.57 -2.94 5.64
CA LEU A 106 -11.43 -1.87 5.14
C LEU A 106 -11.65 -0.75 6.17
N GLY A 107 -11.92 -1.14 7.42
CA GLY A 107 -12.41 -0.27 8.49
C GLY A 107 -13.70 -0.83 9.09
N GLY A 108 -14.27 -0.18 10.11
CA GLY A 108 -15.47 -0.69 10.78
C GLY A 108 -16.72 -0.51 9.91
N LEU A 109 -17.28 -1.64 9.48
CA LEU A 109 -18.61 -1.77 8.86
C LEU A 109 -19.34 -2.97 9.47
N PRO A 110 -20.67 -2.93 9.58
CA PRO A 110 -21.46 -4.05 10.09
C PRO A 110 -21.46 -5.25 9.13
N SER A 111 -21.33 -5.00 7.83
CA SER A 111 -21.28 -6.03 6.79
C SER A 111 -20.64 -5.48 5.52
N LEU A 112 -20.24 -6.38 4.60
CA LEU A 112 -19.73 -5.98 3.30
C LEU A 112 -20.86 -5.30 2.48
N PRO A 113 -20.60 -4.15 1.84
CA PRO A 113 -21.58 -3.49 0.97
C PRO A 113 -22.03 -4.39 -0.20
N GLN A 114 -23.18 -4.09 -0.81
CA GLN A 114 -23.57 -4.74 -2.06
C GLN A 114 -22.82 -4.14 -3.25
N GLN A 115 -22.81 -4.86 -4.37
CA GLN A 115 -22.22 -4.31 -5.59
C GLN A 115 -23.00 -3.08 -6.06
N GLY A 116 -22.30 -1.96 -6.23
CA GLY A 116 -22.86 -0.66 -6.56
C GLY A 116 -22.97 0.28 -5.36
N ASP A 117 -22.94 -0.24 -4.14
CA ASP A 117 -23.10 0.57 -2.93
C ASP A 117 -21.89 1.44 -2.66
N VAL A 118 -22.17 2.67 -2.20
CA VAL A 118 -21.19 3.55 -1.56
C VAL A 118 -21.09 3.17 -0.09
N TYR A 119 -19.90 3.23 0.48
CA TYR A 119 -19.64 2.95 1.88
C TYR A 119 -18.84 4.08 2.54
N LEU A 120 -19.00 4.18 3.86
CA LEU A 120 -18.21 5.00 4.76
C LEU A 120 -18.01 4.19 6.05
N THR A 121 -16.76 3.93 6.41
CA THR A 121 -16.39 3.22 7.64
C THR A 121 -16.36 4.16 8.84
N ASP A 122 -16.33 3.60 10.05
CA ASP A 122 -16.19 4.35 11.31
C ASP A 122 -14.87 5.17 11.39
N ASP A 123 -13.80 4.69 10.77
CA ASP A 123 -12.49 5.37 10.66
C ASP A 123 -12.42 6.41 9.53
N GLY A 124 -13.52 6.63 8.80
CA GLY A 124 -13.65 7.67 7.79
C GLY A 124 -13.16 7.28 6.39
N THR A 125 -12.82 6.02 6.16
CA THR A 125 -12.54 5.49 4.83
C THR A 125 -13.83 5.36 4.02
N SER A 126 -13.83 5.90 2.81
CA SER A 126 -15.00 5.89 1.93
C SER A 126 -14.69 5.32 0.56
N GLY A 127 -15.74 4.91 -0.15
CA GLY A 127 -15.61 4.42 -1.51
C GLY A 127 -16.88 3.76 -2.01
N GLN A 128 -16.76 2.99 -3.08
CA GLN A 128 -17.85 2.28 -3.72
C GLN A 128 -17.41 0.87 -4.09
N LEU A 129 -18.20 -0.15 -3.73
CA LEU A 129 -17.94 -1.52 -4.15
C LEU A 129 -18.38 -1.70 -5.61
N ARG A 130 -17.42 -1.89 -6.51
CA ARG A 130 -17.66 -1.95 -7.96
C ARG A 130 -17.79 -3.37 -8.49
N VAL A 131 -17.12 -4.33 -7.85
CA VAL A 131 -17.18 -5.76 -8.19
C VAL A 131 -17.29 -6.57 -6.92
N LEU A 132 -18.29 -7.44 -6.86
CA LEU A 132 -18.48 -8.46 -5.84
C LEU A 132 -18.66 -9.82 -6.51
N LYS A 133 -17.61 -10.66 -6.49
CA LYS A 133 -17.67 -12.05 -6.93
C LYS A 133 -17.34 -12.95 -5.75
N PRO A 134 -18.35 -13.58 -5.12
CA PRO A 134 -18.15 -14.48 -3.99
C PRO A 134 -17.03 -15.48 -4.23
N LEU A 135 -16.24 -15.74 -3.18
CA LEU A 135 -15.10 -16.66 -3.16
C LEU A 135 -13.95 -16.32 -4.13
N SER A 136 -13.98 -15.17 -4.81
CA SER A 136 -13.06 -14.90 -5.92
C SER A 136 -12.50 -13.49 -5.95
N GLN A 137 -13.35 -12.46 -5.91
CA GLN A 137 -12.91 -11.10 -6.22
C GLN A 137 -13.76 -10.02 -5.56
N LEU A 138 -13.07 -9.03 -5.01
CA LEU A 138 -13.62 -7.72 -4.66
C LEU A 138 -12.87 -6.64 -5.45
N ARG A 139 -13.58 -5.62 -5.91
CA ARG A 139 -12.97 -4.38 -6.43
C ARG A 139 -13.77 -3.19 -5.95
N MET A 140 -13.09 -2.20 -5.40
CA MET A 140 -13.71 -0.97 -4.92
C MET A 140 -12.82 0.24 -5.17
N THR A 141 -13.45 1.41 -5.17
CA THR A 141 -12.72 2.63 -4.85
C THR A 141 -12.44 2.66 -3.35
N TRP A 142 -11.32 3.26 -2.96
CA TRP A 142 -10.87 3.32 -1.57
C TRP A 142 -10.17 4.67 -1.30
N GLN A 143 -10.74 5.45 -0.38
CA GLN A 143 -10.27 6.79 -0.02
C GLN A 143 -10.40 7.00 1.49
N PRO A 144 -9.30 6.86 2.25
CA PRO A 144 -9.19 7.34 3.61
C PRO A 144 -9.51 8.83 3.73
N ARG A 145 -9.92 9.24 4.93
CA ARG A 145 -10.37 10.61 5.20
C ARG A 145 -9.32 11.69 4.85
N ASP A 146 -8.04 11.38 5.05
CA ASP A 146 -6.91 12.29 4.83
C ASP A 146 -6.35 12.24 3.40
N TRP A 147 -6.96 11.45 2.50
CA TRP A 147 -6.47 11.32 1.13
C TRP A 147 -7.20 12.27 0.19
N GLU A 148 -6.43 13.03 -0.59
CA GLU A 148 -6.97 13.95 -1.61
C GLU A 148 -7.53 13.20 -2.83
N HIS A 149 -7.00 12.00 -3.10
CA HIS A 149 -7.32 11.24 -4.30
C HIS A 149 -7.78 9.82 -3.98
N VAL A 150 -8.73 9.36 -4.79
CA VAL A 150 -9.27 8.01 -4.68
C VAL A 150 -8.34 6.97 -5.30
N SER A 151 -8.10 5.89 -4.57
CA SER A 151 -7.40 4.72 -5.08
C SER A 151 -8.35 3.63 -5.55
N THR A 152 -7.86 2.67 -6.34
CA THR A 152 -8.61 1.45 -6.63
C THR A 152 -8.00 0.31 -5.81
N LEU A 153 -8.80 -0.35 -4.98
CA LEU A 153 -8.42 -1.57 -4.28
C LEU A 153 -9.08 -2.79 -4.94
N GLN A 154 -8.28 -3.80 -5.23
CA GLN A 154 -8.73 -5.10 -5.71
C GLN A 154 -8.20 -6.20 -4.79
N ILE A 155 -9.11 -7.07 -4.35
CA ILE A 155 -8.78 -8.25 -3.55
C ILE A 155 -9.17 -9.48 -4.35
N ARG A 156 -8.27 -10.47 -4.45
CA ARG A 156 -8.54 -11.75 -5.12
C ARG A 156 -8.26 -12.92 -4.19
N LEU A 157 -9.12 -13.92 -4.26
CA LEU A 157 -8.90 -15.26 -3.73
C LEU A 157 -8.61 -16.20 -4.89
N LEU A 158 -7.46 -16.86 -4.83
CA LEU A 158 -7.01 -17.80 -5.85
C LEU A 158 -6.86 -19.17 -5.19
N PRO A 159 -7.68 -20.17 -5.54
CA PRO A 159 -7.47 -21.54 -5.09
C PRO A 159 -6.04 -22.00 -5.41
N ALA A 160 -5.39 -22.64 -4.44
CA ALA A 160 -4.06 -23.22 -4.58
C ALA A 160 -4.13 -24.75 -4.46
N SER A 161 -3.02 -25.41 -4.12
CA SER A 161 -3.01 -26.85 -3.77
C SER A 161 -4.12 -27.18 -2.77
N SER A 162 -4.63 -28.42 -2.79
CA SER A 162 -5.76 -28.89 -1.98
C SER A 162 -5.81 -28.27 -0.56
N GLY A 163 -6.92 -27.61 -0.25
CA GLY A 163 -7.17 -26.98 1.04
C GLY A 163 -6.48 -25.64 1.30
N LYS A 164 -5.81 -25.04 0.31
CA LYS A 164 -5.12 -23.74 0.45
C LYS A 164 -5.67 -22.68 -0.50
N THR A 165 -5.57 -21.41 -0.10
CA THR A 165 -6.03 -20.27 -0.89
C THR A 165 -5.03 -19.13 -0.82
N THR A 166 -4.69 -18.55 -1.96
CA THR A 166 -3.90 -17.31 -2.01
C THR A 166 -4.82 -16.10 -1.91
N ILE A 167 -4.59 -15.27 -0.90
CA ILE A 167 -5.21 -13.95 -0.77
C ILE A 167 -4.26 -12.94 -1.39
N SER A 168 -4.76 -12.12 -2.32
CA SER A 168 -3.98 -11.10 -3.01
C SER A 168 -4.67 -9.73 -2.88
N PHE A 169 -3.99 -8.77 -2.28
CA PHE A 169 -4.33 -7.36 -2.31
C PHE A 169 -3.55 -6.70 -3.45
N HIS A 170 -4.24 -5.88 -4.24
CA HIS A 170 -3.64 -5.04 -5.25
C HIS A 170 -4.28 -3.67 -5.21
N GLN A 171 -3.47 -2.63 -5.14
CA GLN A 171 -3.94 -1.26 -5.08
C GLN A 171 -3.17 -0.38 -6.06
N GLU A 172 -3.90 0.47 -6.77
CA GLU A 172 -3.40 1.40 -7.78
C GLU A 172 -3.93 2.81 -7.53
N LYS A 173 -3.38 3.80 -8.24
CA LYS A 173 -3.65 5.23 -8.05
C LYS A 173 -3.21 5.73 -6.67
N LEU A 174 -2.09 5.20 -6.20
CA LEU A 174 -1.40 5.73 -5.04
C LEU A 174 -0.62 6.98 -5.45
N GLU A 175 -0.70 8.00 -4.60
CA GLU A 175 -0.22 9.35 -4.89
C GLU A 175 1.30 9.41 -5.08
N ASP A 176 2.04 8.79 -4.17
CA ASP A 176 3.50 8.87 -4.14
C ASP A 176 4.15 7.58 -3.62
N ALA A 177 5.49 7.58 -3.62
CA ALA A 177 6.28 6.43 -3.16
C ALA A 177 6.06 6.12 -1.67
N PHE A 178 5.81 7.13 -0.83
CA PHE A 178 5.52 6.93 0.59
C PHE A 178 4.19 6.20 0.78
N ARG A 179 3.12 6.64 0.09
CA ARG A 179 1.82 5.97 0.10
C ARG A 179 1.93 4.54 -0.42
N ARG A 180 2.76 4.28 -1.44
CA ARG A 180 3.02 2.92 -1.93
C ARG A 180 3.58 2.00 -0.85
N GLU A 181 4.63 2.43 -0.14
CA GLU A 181 5.24 1.61 0.92
C GLU A 181 4.38 1.52 2.18
N GLU A 182 3.66 2.58 2.55
CA GLU A 182 2.66 2.56 3.63
C GLU A 182 1.60 1.48 3.37
N MET A 183 1.02 1.47 2.16
CA MET A 183 0.00 0.50 1.79
C MET A 183 0.55 -0.91 1.64
N LYS A 184 1.79 -1.08 1.14
CA LYS A 184 2.48 -2.39 1.15
C LYS A 184 2.50 -2.96 2.56
N HIS A 185 3.01 -2.18 3.51
CA HIS A 185 3.12 -2.60 4.91
C HIS A 185 1.76 -2.91 5.51
N ARG A 186 0.75 -2.06 5.27
CA ARG A 186 -0.63 -2.31 5.72
C ARG A 186 -1.15 -3.66 5.21
N TRP A 187 -1.00 -3.95 3.92
CA TRP A 187 -1.52 -5.20 3.35
C TRP A 187 -0.76 -6.44 3.84
N GLU A 188 0.55 -6.34 4.08
CA GLU A 188 1.33 -7.39 4.72
C GLU A 188 0.82 -7.67 6.15
N GLN A 189 0.57 -6.63 6.94
CA GLN A 189 0.00 -6.77 8.29
C GLN A 189 -1.42 -7.35 8.28
N VAL A 190 -2.27 -6.92 7.33
CA VAL A 190 -3.62 -7.46 7.18
C VAL A 190 -3.57 -8.96 6.93
N ILE A 191 -2.74 -9.41 6.00
CA ILE A 191 -2.58 -10.84 5.71
C ILE A 191 -2.07 -11.59 6.94
N ALA A 192 -1.08 -11.05 7.66
CA ALA A 192 -0.56 -11.68 8.88
C ALA A 192 -1.66 -11.83 9.96
N LYS A 193 -2.47 -10.78 10.18
CA LYS A 193 -3.59 -10.83 11.14
C LYS A 193 -4.72 -11.74 10.71
N LEU A 194 -4.91 -11.96 9.40
CA LEU A 194 -5.85 -12.97 8.89
C LEU A 194 -5.30 -14.38 9.12
N GLU A 195 -4.00 -14.59 8.95
CA GLU A 195 -3.32 -15.86 9.19
C GLU A 195 -3.37 -16.29 10.67
N GLU A 196 -3.22 -15.34 11.60
CA GLU A 196 -3.37 -15.56 13.04
C GLU A 196 -4.78 -16.03 13.46
N ARG A 197 -5.77 -15.95 12.56
CA ARG A 197 -7.18 -16.31 12.81
C ARG A 197 -7.60 -17.64 12.18
N ILE A 198 -6.65 -18.36 11.59
CA ILE A 198 -6.83 -19.69 11.01
C ILE A 198 -6.67 -20.74 12.10
#